data_AF-A0A2T0FN83-F1
#
_entry.id   AF-A0A2T0FN83-F1
#
_cell.length_a   1.000
_cell.length_b   1.000
_cell.length_c   1.000
_cell.angle_alpha   90.00
_cell.angle_beta   90.00
_cell.angle_gamma   90.00
#
_symmetry.space_group_name_H-M   'P 1'
#
loop_
_entity.id
_entity.type
_entity.pdbx_description
1 polymer ?
#
loop_
_entity_poly.entity_id
_entity_poly.type
_entity_poly.pdbx_seq_one_letter_code
_entity_poly.pdbx_strand_id
1 'polypeptide(L)'
;MVEDERFQDFLAAPLNNDKRFVSFRVGMDKNGSYRLHRSIVDSVPDHLADRVTSFPVYDLDDEFSCEQDPSPLAFPPYLRSLTVINSKCAGGSTGGEVYFNVLSPLLKAFRLRHVYVATDSQQSISNHARSFSSSASVIIIGGDTSVHEFVNFLSPSHDTELRLSVIPAGTGNALMASLGITSPIQIIGRLFLSDDFLPLAAFPVHFPPGSRGINTIDPDRLSYQALVVASWGFHASLVYEADSAEMRQSGADRFALAASKLITTVDQSYDGRVLDAPTPIGSPISYLLFTTVTNLEADFPISPLCQPPSSCKLYCVAVPKVPNSELMDIMKEVYNSSSHVNDPRVVYEHIHDFCHIQIDDADSTRRAWCVDGSIVEAATGIVTIGKPSTSYNGWKLLIKI
;
A
#
# COMPACT_ATOMS: atom_id res chain seq x y z
N MET A 1 50.66 -6.67 23.51
CA MET A 1 50.37 -5.88 22.31
C MET A 1 49.15 -6.50 21.67
N VAL A 2 48.10 -5.69 21.53
CA VAL A 2 46.73 -6.12 21.25
C VAL A 2 46.54 -6.25 19.74
N GLU A 3 46.26 -7.46 19.25
CA GLU A 3 45.72 -7.70 17.91
C GLU A 3 44.19 -7.87 18.08
N ASP A 4 43.42 -6.95 17.50
CA ASP A 4 41.95 -6.94 17.52
C ASP A 4 41.46 -7.18 16.07
N GLU A 5 41.44 -8.45 15.67
CA GLU A 5 40.83 -8.91 14.42
C GLU A 5 39.33 -9.16 14.67
N ARG A 6 38.47 -8.28 14.12
CA ARG A 6 37.01 -8.44 14.20
C ARG A 6 36.50 -9.31 13.07
N PHE A 7 36.19 -10.58 13.37
CA PHE A 7 35.55 -11.52 12.45
C PHE A 7 34.00 -11.45 12.56
N GLN A 8 33.30 -11.63 11.43
CA GLN A 8 31.87 -11.95 11.40
C GLN A 8 31.67 -13.33 10.78
N ASP A 9 30.98 -14.23 11.48
CA ASP A 9 30.70 -15.59 11.04
C ASP A 9 29.33 -15.66 10.32
N PHE A 10 29.28 -16.31 9.15
CA PHE A 10 28.04 -16.61 8.42
C PHE A 10 27.90 -18.12 8.22
N LEU A 11 26.75 -18.72 8.56
CA LEU A 11 26.49 -20.17 8.43
C LEU A 11 25.50 -20.47 7.29
N ALA A 12 25.82 -21.46 6.46
CA ALA A 12 24.93 -22.02 5.43
C ALA A 12 24.94 -23.56 5.46
N ALA A 13 23.81 -24.23 5.21
CA ALA A 13 23.73 -25.70 5.19
C ALA A 13 23.61 -26.24 3.75
N PRO A 14 24.35 -27.30 3.36
CA PRO A 14 24.15 -28.00 2.08
C PRO A 14 23.01 -29.03 2.16
N LEU A 15 22.42 -29.34 0.99
CA LEU A 15 21.19 -30.13 0.83
C LEU A 15 21.37 -31.66 0.82
N ASN A 16 22.60 -32.18 0.90
CA ASN A 16 22.81 -33.62 0.97
C ASN A 16 22.89 -34.07 2.44
N ASN A 17 22.40 -35.28 2.72
CA ASN A 17 22.19 -35.91 4.05
C ASN A 17 23.37 -35.90 5.06
N ASP A 18 24.49 -35.25 4.76
CA ASP A 18 25.54 -34.95 5.71
C ASP A 18 25.23 -33.66 6.47
N LYS A 19 25.06 -33.78 7.79
CA LYS A 19 24.88 -32.70 8.77
C LYS A 19 26.15 -31.83 8.93
N ARG A 20 26.66 -31.27 7.85
CA ARG A 20 27.89 -30.50 7.81
C ARG A 20 27.58 -29.13 7.22
N PHE A 21 27.56 -28.10 8.06
CA PHE A 21 27.33 -26.71 7.71
C PHE A 21 28.60 -26.10 7.12
N VAL A 22 28.49 -24.99 6.40
CA VAL A 22 29.60 -24.21 5.88
C VAL A 22 29.57 -22.86 6.57
N SER A 23 30.58 -22.59 7.40
CA SER A 23 30.90 -21.27 7.89
C SER A 23 31.79 -20.55 6.90
N PHE A 24 31.46 -19.28 6.69
CA PHE A 24 32.30 -18.33 5.98
C PHE A 24 32.86 -17.36 7.01
N ARG A 25 34.19 -17.37 7.17
CA ARG A 25 34.94 -16.31 7.85
C ARG A 25 35.52 -15.35 6.85
N VAL A 26 35.33 -14.07 7.07
CA VAL A 26 36.01 -13.03 6.30
C VAL A 26 37.05 -12.39 7.22
N GLY A 27 38.33 -12.53 6.86
CA GLY A 27 39.44 -11.85 7.51
C GLY A 27 40.14 -10.91 6.54
N MET A 28 40.66 -9.78 7.01
CA MET A 28 41.43 -8.86 6.18
C MET A 28 42.92 -9.11 6.44
N ASP A 29 43.68 -9.43 5.40
CA ASP A 29 45.12 -9.63 5.57
C ASP A 29 45.87 -8.30 5.71
N LYS A 30 47.15 -8.38 6.07
CA LYS A 30 48.01 -7.21 6.35
C LYS A 30 48.18 -6.25 5.17
N ASN A 31 47.78 -6.66 3.96
CA ASN A 31 47.83 -5.85 2.75
C ASN A 31 46.46 -5.24 2.40
N GLY A 32 45.45 -5.40 3.25
CA GLY A 32 44.10 -4.88 3.03
C GLY A 32 43.23 -5.75 2.14
N SER A 33 43.65 -6.99 1.82
CA SER A 33 42.88 -7.90 0.99
C SER A 33 42.00 -8.80 1.86
N TYR A 34 40.70 -8.87 1.56
CA TYR A 34 39.78 -9.75 2.28
C TYR A 34 39.95 -11.20 1.80
N ARG A 35 40.12 -12.13 2.75
CA ARG A 35 40.16 -13.58 2.50
C ARG A 35 38.91 -14.22 3.08
N LEU A 36 38.20 -14.95 2.22
CA LEU A 36 37.07 -15.79 2.60
C LEU A 36 37.61 -17.18 2.99
N HIS A 37 37.62 -17.46 4.29
CA HIS A 37 37.88 -18.80 4.80
C HIS A 37 36.56 -19.58 4.87
N ARG A 38 36.43 -20.56 3.98
CA ARG A 38 35.37 -21.58 4.04
C ARG A 38 35.79 -22.66 5.04
N SER A 39 35.02 -22.83 6.10
CA SER A 39 35.20 -23.94 7.05
C SER A 39 33.91 -24.71 7.21
N ILE A 40 33.98 -26.03 7.16
CA ILE A 40 32.83 -26.88 7.45
C ILE A 40 32.63 -26.89 8.97
N VAL A 41 31.41 -26.61 9.44
CA VAL A 41 31.05 -26.60 10.87
C VAL A 41 29.98 -27.64 11.13
N ASP A 42 30.10 -28.35 12.23
CA ASP A 42 29.28 -29.55 12.46
C ASP A 42 27.89 -29.24 13.08
N SER A 43 27.61 -28.01 13.53
CA SER A 43 26.27 -27.65 14.08
C SER A 43 25.95 -26.13 14.12
N VAL A 44 24.65 -25.80 14.09
CA VAL A 44 24.06 -24.44 14.23
C VAL A 44 23.54 -24.25 15.66
N PRO A 45 23.64 -23.04 16.26
CA PRO A 45 23.06 -22.74 17.57
C PRO A 45 21.53 -22.91 17.60
N ASP A 46 21.02 -23.60 18.63
CA ASP A 46 19.63 -24.07 18.71
C ASP A 46 18.56 -22.98 18.53
N HIS A 47 18.81 -21.76 19.02
CA HIS A 47 17.87 -20.63 18.93
C HIS A 47 17.68 -20.06 17.52
N LEU A 48 18.48 -20.50 16.55
CA LEU A 48 18.39 -20.07 15.15
C LEU A 48 17.92 -21.20 14.23
N ALA A 49 17.82 -22.45 14.71
CA ALA A 49 17.50 -23.62 13.91
C ALA A 49 16.17 -23.49 13.15
N ASP A 50 15.17 -22.87 13.78
CA ASP A 50 13.78 -22.77 13.28
C ASP A 50 13.60 -21.69 12.21
N ARG A 51 14.61 -20.82 12.04
CA ARG A 51 14.56 -19.63 11.18
C ARG A 51 15.42 -19.76 9.91
N VAL A 52 16.09 -20.90 9.74
CA VAL A 52 16.93 -21.18 8.57
C VAL A 52 16.12 -21.93 7.52
N THR A 53 16.00 -21.38 6.32
CA THR A 53 15.45 -22.08 5.15
C THR A 53 16.58 -22.58 4.26
N SER A 54 16.58 -23.86 3.90
CA SER A 54 17.57 -24.48 3.00
C SER A 54 17.32 -24.11 1.53
N PHE A 55 18.38 -23.94 0.74
CA PHE A 55 18.28 -23.62 -0.69
C PHE A 55 19.31 -24.40 -1.52
N PRO A 56 19.00 -24.74 -2.78
CA PRO A 56 19.98 -25.26 -3.73
C PRO A 56 20.99 -24.17 -4.06
N VAL A 57 22.26 -24.44 -3.79
CA VAL A 57 23.37 -23.71 -4.40
C VAL A 57 23.54 -24.32 -5.78
N TYR A 58 23.19 -23.58 -6.83
CA TYR A 58 23.69 -23.90 -8.16
C TYR A 58 25.14 -23.44 -8.20
N ASP A 59 26.06 -24.35 -8.57
CA ASP A 59 27.47 -24.03 -8.78
C ASP A 59 27.55 -22.87 -9.78
N LEU A 60 27.90 -21.69 -9.28
CA LEU A 60 28.40 -20.58 -10.09
C LEU A 60 29.90 -20.83 -10.31
N ASP A 61 30.21 -21.93 -11.00
CA ASP A 61 31.55 -22.27 -11.48
C ASP A 61 31.83 -21.64 -12.85
N ASP A 62 31.33 -20.43 -13.09
CA ASP A 62 31.80 -19.58 -14.18
C ASP A 62 32.36 -18.29 -13.58
N GLU A 63 33.68 -18.14 -13.76
CA GLU A 63 34.50 -17.01 -13.35
C GLU A 63 33.93 -15.66 -13.83
N PHE A 64 33.08 -15.04 -13.03
CA PHE A 64 32.87 -13.60 -13.08
C PHE A 64 33.99 -12.90 -12.29
N SER A 65 35.17 -12.79 -12.91
CA SER A 65 36.22 -11.87 -12.47
C SER A 65 35.81 -10.44 -12.81
N CYS A 66 34.88 -9.88 -12.04
CA CYS A 66 34.68 -8.44 -12.00
C CYS A 66 35.73 -7.87 -11.04
N GLU A 67 36.89 -7.46 -11.58
CA GLU A 67 38.01 -6.86 -10.81
C GLU A 67 37.67 -5.49 -10.17
N GLN A 68 36.42 -5.07 -10.14
CA GLN A 68 35.97 -3.91 -9.38
C GLN A 68 34.64 -4.23 -8.72
N ASP A 69 34.71 -4.68 -7.47
CA ASP A 69 33.54 -4.77 -6.60
C ASP A 69 32.90 -3.36 -6.53
N PRO A 70 31.68 -3.14 -7.04
CA PRO A 70 31.06 -1.83 -6.93
C PRO A 70 30.87 -1.55 -5.44
N SER A 71 31.58 -0.53 -4.94
CA SER A 71 31.40 -0.03 -3.58
C SER A 71 29.90 0.08 -3.26
N PRO A 72 29.44 -0.19 -2.03
CA PRO A 72 28.05 0.08 -1.61
C PRO A 72 27.58 1.53 -1.89
N LEU A 73 28.52 2.44 -2.18
CA LEU A 73 28.27 3.82 -2.62
C LEU A 73 27.84 3.94 -4.09
N ALA A 74 28.05 2.91 -4.92
CA ALA A 74 27.71 2.88 -6.35
C ALA A 74 26.20 2.73 -6.59
N PHE A 75 25.46 2.19 -5.62
CA PHE A 75 24.01 2.12 -5.69
C PHE A 75 23.34 3.37 -5.08
N PRO A 76 22.20 3.79 -5.64
CA PRO A 76 21.38 4.85 -5.07
C PRO A 76 21.09 4.60 -3.58
N PRO A 77 21.03 5.66 -2.73
CA PRO A 77 20.83 5.52 -1.29
C PRO A 77 19.64 4.64 -0.90
N TYR A 78 18.56 4.68 -1.69
CA TYR A 78 17.34 3.93 -1.43
C TYR A 78 17.49 2.41 -1.61
N LEU A 79 18.52 1.93 -2.31
CA LEU A 79 18.80 0.49 -2.48
C LEU A 79 19.77 -0.08 -1.44
N ARG A 80 20.41 0.78 -0.62
CA ARG A 80 21.48 0.34 0.31
C ARG A 80 20.97 -0.44 1.52
N SER A 81 19.70 -0.25 1.86
CA SER A 81 18.98 -0.98 2.91
C SER A 81 17.49 -0.97 2.58
N LEU A 82 16.95 -2.17 2.33
CA LEU A 82 15.56 -2.36 1.93
C LEU A 82 14.81 -3.18 2.98
N THR A 83 13.55 -2.84 3.21
CA THR A 83 12.60 -3.74 3.89
C THR A 83 11.55 -4.17 2.89
N VAL A 84 11.40 -5.47 2.67
CA VAL A 84 10.36 -6.05 1.81
C VAL A 84 9.26 -6.60 2.70
N ILE A 85 8.07 -6.00 2.61
CA ILE A 85 6.85 -6.45 3.29
C ILE A 85 5.97 -7.15 2.25
N ASN A 86 5.70 -8.44 2.46
CA ASN A 86 4.86 -9.25 1.59
C ASN A 86 3.53 -9.58 2.26
N SER A 87 2.45 -8.96 1.76
CA SER A 87 1.08 -9.19 2.19
C SER A 87 0.55 -10.49 1.58
N LYS A 88 0.70 -11.61 2.31
CA LYS A 88 0.30 -12.96 1.83
C LYS A 88 -1.19 -13.06 1.47
N CYS A 89 -2.04 -12.20 2.05
CA CYS A 89 -3.48 -12.19 1.79
C CYS A 89 -3.85 -11.36 0.55
N ALA A 90 -2.99 -10.46 0.09
CA ALA A 90 -3.23 -9.63 -1.08
C ALA A 90 -2.71 -10.36 -2.34
N GLY A 91 -3.56 -11.16 -3.00
CA GLY A 91 -3.27 -11.63 -4.37
C GLY A 91 -3.33 -13.12 -4.70
N GLY A 92 -3.90 -13.97 -3.83
CA GLY A 92 -3.68 -15.41 -3.97
C GLY A 92 -2.19 -15.75 -3.84
N SER A 93 -1.75 -16.96 -4.17
CA SER A 93 -0.37 -17.42 -3.96
C SER A 93 0.74 -16.62 -4.68
N THR A 94 0.38 -15.64 -5.52
CA THR A 94 1.27 -14.97 -6.49
C THR A 94 2.25 -13.97 -5.88
N GLY A 95 1.91 -13.28 -4.78
CA GLY A 95 2.79 -12.28 -4.17
C GLY A 95 4.09 -12.87 -3.62
N GLY A 96 4.02 -14.07 -3.03
CA GLY A 96 5.20 -14.84 -2.63
C GLY A 96 6.07 -15.25 -3.82
N GLU A 97 5.46 -15.68 -4.91
CA GLU A 97 6.16 -16.07 -6.13
C GLU A 97 6.96 -14.91 -6.73
N VAL A 98 6.38 -13.70 -6.80
CA VAL A 98 7.10 -12.51 -7.30
C VAL A 98 8.34 -12.22 -6.47
N TYR A 99 8.24 -12.32 -5.13
CA TYR A 99 9.40 -12.15 -4.27
C TYR A 99 10.46 -13.23 -4.51
N PHE A 100 10.10 -14.51 -4.39
CA PHE A 100 11.07 -15.59 -4.39
C PHE A 100 11.67 -15.86 -5.78
N ASN A 101 10.89 -15.69 -6.85
CA ASN A 101 11.31 -16.03 -8.21
C ASN A 101 11.94 -14.86 -8.96
N VAL A 102 11.65 -13.61 -8.57
CA VAL A 102 12.10 -12.42 -9.32
C VAL A 102 12.90 -11.46 -8.43
N LEU A 103 12.28 -10.89 -7.39
CA LEU A 103 12.91 -9.82 -6.63
C LEU A 103 14.11 -10.31 -5.81
N SER A 104 13.97 -11.41 -5.07
CA SER A 104 15.04 -11.93 -4.22
C SER A 104 16.29 -12.35 -5.01
N PRO A 105 16.19 -13.07 -6.16
CA PRO A 105 17.34 -13.33 -7.02
C PRO A 105 18.05 -12.06 -7.49
N LEU A 106 17.30 -11.03 -7.90
CA LEU A 106 17.87 -9.74 -8.33
C LEU A 106 18.60 -9.03 -7.19
N LEU A 107 17.97 -8.90 -6.03
CA LEU A 107 18.59 -8.29 -4.85
C LEU A 107 19.88 -9.02 -4.46
N LYS A 108 19.90 -10.35 -4.54
CA LYS A 108 21.11 -11.16 -4.28
C LYS A 108 22.19 -10.97 -5.33
N ALA A 109 21.83 -10.95 -6.61
CA ALA A 109 22.77 -10.74 -7.71
C ALA A 109 23.50 -9.39 -7.58
N PHE A 110 22.80 -8.35 -7.15
CA PHE A 110 23.36 -7.03 -6.88
C PHE A 110 23.93 -6.87 -5.46
N ARG A 111 23.99 -7.94 -4.66
CA ARG A 111 24.48 -7.95 -3.27
C ARG A 111 23.81 -6.89 -2.38
N LEU A 112 22.52 -6.59 -2.63
CA LEU A 112 21.75 -5.61 -1.89
C LEU A 112 21.21 -6.20 -0.58
N ARG A 113 21.54 -5.53 0.53
CA ARG A 113 21.06 -5.91 1.86
C ARG A 113 19.57 -5.59 1.98
N HIS A 114 18.79 -6.60 2.35
CA HIS A 114 17.36 -6.44 2.58
C HIS A 114 16.87 -7.31 3.72
N VAL A 115 15.82 -6.85 4.39
CA VAL A 115 15.03 -7.62 5.35
C VAL A 115 13.74 -8.05 4.64
N TYR A 116 13.42 -9.33 4.69
CA TYR A 116 12.16 -9.86 4.19
C TYR A 116 11.20 -10.14 5.34
N VAL A 117 9.98 -9.66 5.19
CA VAL A 117 8.91 -9.74 6.16
C VAL A 117 7.67 -10.28 5.45
N ALA A 118 7.26 -11.49 5.80
CA ALA A 118 6.02 -12.06 5.28
C ALA A 118 4.91 -11.90 6.32
N THR A 119 3.76 -11.37 5.93
CA THR A 119 2.63 -11.22 6.84
C THR A 119 2.06 -12.59 7.20
N ASP A 120 1.67 -12.75 8.46
CA ASP A 120 1.06 -13.97 9.01
C ASP A 120 -0.28 -13.69 9.70
N SER A 121 -0.64 -12.42 9.86
CA SER A 121 -1.86 -11.96 10.51
C SER A 121 -2.29 -10.60 9.95
N GLN A 122 -3.51 -10.18 10.27
CA GLN A 122 -4.03 -8.84 9.95
C GLN A 122 -3.23 -7.72 10.63
N GLN A 123 -2.46 -8.02 11.68
CA GLN A 123 -1.69 -7.03 12.43
C GLN A 123 -0.25 -6.90 11.96
N SER A 124 0.26 -7.82 11.11
CA SER A 124 1.68 -7.84 10.74
C SER A 124 2.13 -6.50 10.17
N ILE A 125 1.42 -5.94 9.18
CA ILE A 125 1.80 -4.67 8.52
C ILE A 125 1.84 -3.53 9.55
N SER A 126 0.80 -3.39 10.37
CA SER A 126 0.76 -2.33 11.40
C SER A 126 1.86 -2.47 12.45
N ASN A 127 2.20 -3.70 12.86
CA ASN A 127 3.29 -3.95 13.81
C ASN A 127 4.65 -3.59 13.21
N HIS A 128 4.86 -3.91 11.94
CA HIS A 128 6.08 -3.51 11.23
C HIS A 128 6.15 -2.01 11.01
N ALA A 129 5.06 -1.35 10.63
CA ALA A 129 5.03 0.11 10.48
C ALA A 129 5.48 0.85 11.76
N ARG A 130 5.04 0.38 12.94
CA ARG A 130 5.42 0.99 14.23
C ARG A 130 6.91 0.89 14.56
N SER A 131 7.64 -0.08 13.98
CA SER A 131 9.07 -0.25 14.26
C SER A 131 9.96 0.73 13.50
N PHE A 132 9.42 1.44 12.50
CA PHE A 132 10.16 2.46 11.77
C PHE A 132 10.27 3.75 12.57
N SER A 133 11.50 4.27 12.67
CA SER A 133 11.82 5.52 13.40
C SER A 133 12.80 6.44 12.67
N SER A 134 13.27 6.01 11.49
CA SER A 134 14.26 6.74 10.67
C SER A 134 14.00 6.49 9.19
N SER A 135 14.71 7.22 8.33
CA SER A 135 14.45 7.20 6.89
C SER A 135 14.66 5.80 6.33
N ALA A 136 13.70 5.34 5.55
CA ALA A 136 13.68 3.95 5.09
C ALA A 136 13.20 3.83 3.65
N SER A 137 13.61 2.73 3.02
CA SER A 137 13.10 2.31 1.72
C SER A 137 12.38 0.98 1.89
N VAL A 138 11.08 0.98 1.61
CA VAL A 138 10.19 -0.14 1.87
C VAL A 138 9.55 -0.57 0.57
N ILE A 139 9.67 -1.85 0.27
CA ILE A 139 8.98 -2.52 -0.83
C ILE A 139 7.76 -3.22 -0.26
N ILE A 140 6.57 -2.82 -0.66
CA ILE A 140 5.31 -3.47 -0.26
C ILE A 140 4.82 -4.31 -1.43
N ILE A 141 4.76 -5.63 -1.26
CA ILE A 141 4.12 -6.55 -2.20
C ILE A 141 2.69 -6.74 -1.69
N GLY A 142 1.72 -6.10 -2.35
CA GLY A 142 0.34 -6.03 -1.87
C GLY A 142 -0.53 -5.10 -2.73
N GLY A 143 -1.56 -4.51 -2.10
CA GLY A 143 -2.46 -3.54 -2.73
C GLY A 143 -2.66 -2.29 -1.87
N ASP A 144 -3.62 -1.45 -2.24
CA ASP A 144 -3.84 -0.13 -1.60
C ASP A 144 -4.03 -0.22 -0.09
N THR A 145 -4.79 -1.23 0.39
CA THR A 145 -5.01 -1.47 1.83
C THR A 145 -3.71 -1.74 2.57
N SER A 146 -2.74 -2.45 1.97
CA SER A 146 -1.43 -2.70 2.61
C SER A 146 -0.62 -1.42 2.76
N VAL A 147 -0.71 -0.50 1.80
CA VAL A 147 -0.06 0.83 1.88
C VAL A 147 -0.77 1.70 2.92
N HIS A 148 -2.11 1.70 2.91
CA HIS A 148 -2.95 2.40 3.88
C HIS A 148 -2.63 1.98 5.32
N GLU A 149 -2.63 0.67 5.60
CA GLU A 149 -2.27 0.14 6.91
C GLU A 149 -0.84 0.54 7.30
N PHE A 150 0.11 0.40 6.38
CA PHE A 150 1.49 0.75 6.66
C PHE A 150 1.63 2.23 7.07
N VAL A 151 1.10 3.16 6.26
CA VAL A 151 1.20 4.60 6.52
C VAL A 151 0.48 5.01 7.80
N ASN A 152 -0.73 4.50 8.03
CA ASN A 152 -1.54 4.90 9.17
C ASN A 152 -1.01 4.38 10.52
N PHE A 153 -0.15 3.36 10.53
CA PHE A 153 0.46 2.80 11.74
C PHE A 153 1.93 3.17 11.93
N LEU A 154 2.48 4.09 11.11
CA LEU A 154 3.79 4.68 11.37
C LEU A 154 3.79 5.43 12.70
N SER A 155 4.81 5.18 13.51
CA SER A 155 5.08 5.98 14.71
C SER A 155 5.46 7.40 14.30
N PRO A 156 5.07 8.46 15.05
CA PRO A 156 5.51 9.82 14.76
C PRO A 156 7.03 9.92 14.65
N SER A 157 7.49 10.74 13.71
CA SER A 157 8.91 10.94 13.43
C SER A 157 9.26 12.43 13.32
N HIS A 158 10.53 12.73 13.03
CA HIS A 158 11.03 14.10 12.94
C HIS A 158 11.77 14.32 11.62
N ASP A 159 11.06 14.87 10.64
CA ASP A 159 11.57 15.18 9.30
C ASP A 159 12.22 13.96 8.61
N THR A 160 11.54 12.83 8.72
CA THR A 160 12.02 11.54 8.23
C THR A 160 11.44 11.23 6.87
N GLU A 161 12.20 10.60 5.99
CA GLU A 161 11.73 10.29 4.63
C GLU A 161 11.47 8.80 4.46
N LEU A 162 10.30 8.46 3.92
CA LEU A 162 9.89 7.10 3.63
C LEU A 162 9.68 6.93 2.13
N ARG A 163 10.53 6.12 1.51
CA ARG A 163 10.44 5.75 0.11
C ARG A 163 9.70 4.42 -0.03
N LEU A 164 8.57 4.45 -0.71
CA LEU A 164 7.72 3.30 -0.94
C LEU A 164 7.86 2.81 -2.39
N SER A 165 8.06 1.51 -2.56
CA SER A 165 7.88 0.83 -3.85
C SER A 165 6.78 -0.19 -3.70
N VAL A 166 5.68 -0.04 -4.42
CA VAL A 166 4.52 -0.94 -4.28
C VAL A 166 4.49 -1.89 -5.46
N ILE A 167 4.61 -3.18 -5.19
CA ILE A 167 4.46 -4.24 -6.18
C ILE A 167 3.00 -4.67 -6.16
N PRO A 168 2.21 -4.34 -7.20
CA PRO A 168 0.79 -4.63 -7.23
C PRO A 168 0.57 -6.14 -7.31
N ALA A 169 0.13 -6.74 -6.20
CA ALA A 169 -0.17 -8.17 -6.10
C ALA A 169 -1.67 -8.44 -5.87
N GLY A 170 -2.46 -7.44 -5.46
CA GLY A 170 -3.90 -7.59 -5.19
C GLY A 170 -4.83 -7.32 -6.38
N THR A 171 -6.14 -7.47 -6.14
CA THR A 171 -7.21 -6.97 -7.02
C THR A 171 -7.59 -5.55 -6.61
N GLY A 172 -7.66 -4.61 -7.56
CA GLY A 172 -7.93 -3.20 -7.28
C GLY A 172 -6.72 -2.48 -6.67
N ASN A 173 -5.74 -2.12 -7.50
CA ASN A 173 -4.54 -1.36 -7.10
C ASN A 173 -4.65 0.08 -7.65
N ALA A 174 -5.61 0.85 -7.16
CA ALA A 174 -5.94 2.20 -7.59
C ALA A 174 -4.72 3.13 -7.64
N LEU A 175 -3.88 3.07 -6.61
CA LEU A 175 -2.69 3.91 -6.50
C LEU A 175 -1.71 3.64 -7.66
N MET A 176 -1.41 2.36 -7.91
CA MET A 176 -0.48 1.96 -8.96
C MET A 176 -1.08 2.12 -10.36
N ALA A 177 -2.36 1.80 -10.53
CA ALA A 177 -3.09 1.99 -11.77
C ALA A 177 -3.09 3.47 -12.20
N SER A 178 -3.31 4.38 -11.25
CA SER A 178 -3.26 5.82 -11.51
C SER A 178 -1.87 6.30 -11.92
N LEU A 179 -0.81 5.69 -11.40
CA LEU A 179 0.59 5.95 -11.81
C LEU A 179 0.97 5.29 -13.15
N GLY A 180 0.02 4.63 -13.83
CA GLY A 180 0.25 3.89 -15.07
C GLY A 180 1.09 2.62 -14.87
N ILE A 181 1.16 2.10 -13.63
CA ILE A 181 1.90 0.90 -13.26
C ILE A 181 0.91 -0.25 -13.07
N THR A 182 0.84 -1.12 -14.06
CA THR A 182 -0.16 -2.21 -14.10
C THR A 182 0.43 -3.60 -13.92
N SER A 183 1.75 -3.71 -13.78
CA SER A 183 2.45 -5.00 -13.67
C SER A 183 3.60 -4.96 -12.64
N PRO A 184 3.78 -6.03 -11.84
CA PRO A 184 4.94 -6.20 -10.96
C PRO A 184 6.30 -5.98 -11.63
N ILE A 185 6.45 -6.40 -12.89
CA ILE A 185 7.74 -6.30 -13.60
C ILE A 185 8.10 -4.84 -13.89
N GLN A 186 7.12 -3.98 -14.15
CA GLN A 186 7.36 -2.56 -14.42
C GLN A 186 8.00 -1.87 -13.22
N ILE A 187 7.45 -2.10 -12.02
CA ILE A 187 7.98 -1.47 -10.80
C ILE A 187 9.31 -2.09 -10.36
N ILE A 188 9.50 -3.40 -10.57
CA ILE A 188 10.80 -4.05 -10.33
C ILE A 188 11.85 -3.45 -11.28
N GLY A 189 11.53 -3.27 -12.57
CA GLY A 189 12.42 -2.59 -13.51
C GLY A 189 12.75 -1.16 -13.06
N ARG A 190 11.73 -0.37 -12.72
CA ARG A 190 11.87 1.02 -12.24
C ARG A 190 12.73 1.11 -10.96
N LEU A 191 12.63 0.13 -10.05
CA LEU A 191 13.43 0.06 -8.83
C LEU A 191 14.95 0.10 -9.12
N PHE A 192 15.39 -0.57 -10.19
CA PHE A 192 16.81 -0.68 -10.55
C PHE A 192 17.26 0.30 -11.65
N LEU A 193 16.33 0.79 -12.49
CA LEU A 193 16.67 1.54 -13.71
C LEU A 193 16.41 3.05 -13.62
N SER A 194 15.74 3.52 -12.58
CA SER A 194 15.42 4.94 -12.39
C SER A 194 15.68 5.32 -10.94
N ASP A 195 16.05 6.58 -10.69
CA ASP A 195 16.15 7.17 -9.35
C ASP A 195 14.88 7.94 -8.94
N ASP A 196 13.86 7.95 -9.79
CA ASP A 196 12.71 8.82 -9.65
C ASP A 196 11.75 8.36 -8.55
N PHE A 197 11.29 9.33 -7.78
CA PHE A 197 10.22 9.19 -6.80
C PHE A 197 9.31 10.41 -6.90
N LEU A 198 8.00 10.19 -6.74
CA LEU A 198 7.04 11.27 -6.58
C LEU A 198 6.67 11.46 -5.11
N PRO A 199 6.43 12.69 -4.66
CA PRO A 199 5.79 12.94 -3.36
C PRO A 199 4.45 12.21 -3.30
N LEU A 200 4.24 11.32 -2.33
CA LEU A 200 2.97 10.61 -2.16
C LEU A 200 2.05 11.43 -1.25
N ALA A 201 1.04 12.06 -1.84
CA ALA A 201 0.05 12.81 -1.09
C ALA A 201 -0.91 11.86 -0.35
N ALA A 202 -1.25 12.21 0.89
CA ALA A 202 -2.34 11.64 1.65
C ALA A 202 -3.19 12.77 2.23
N PHE A 203 -4.47 12.54 2.49
CA PHE A 203 -5.35 13.54 3.09
C PHE A 203 -5.99 13.00 4.37
N PRO A 204 -6.09 13.83 5.43
CA PRO A 204 -6.65 13.40 6.69
C PRO A 204 -8.18 13.27 6.62
N VAL A 205 -8.70 12.23 7.25
CA VAL A 205 -10.12 12.00 7.49
C VAL A 205 -10.33 11.86 8.98
N HIS A 206 -11.17 12.71 9.56
CA HIS A 206 -11.50 12.69 10.98
C HIS A 206 -12.98 12.39 11.20
N PHE A 207 -13.26 11.39 12.00
CA PHE A 207 -14.59 10.93 12.35
C PHE A 207 -15.03 11.51 13.71
N PRO A 208 -16.33 11.76 13.92
CA PRO A 208 -16.84 12.27 15.18
C PRO A 208 -16.69 11.22 16.32
N PRO A 209 -16.56 11.66 17.59
CA PRO A 209 -16.54 10.75 18.73
C PRO A 209 -17.75 9.81 18.74
N GLY A 210 -17.51 8.54 19.09
CA GLY A 210 -18.53 7.48 19.05
C GLY A 210 -18.59 6.72 17.72
N SER A 211 -17.84 7.16 16.70
CA SER A 211 -17.61 6.35 15.49
C SER A 211 -16.75 5.12 15.81
N ARG A 212 -16.85 4.07 14.99
CA ARG A 212 -16.09 2.83 15.19
C ARG A 212 -15.65 2.21 13.86
N GLY A 213 -14.42 1.75 13.79
CA GLY A 213 -13.95 0.91 12.70
C GLY A 213 -14.64 -0.47 12.70
N ILE A 214 -15.02 -0.95 11.51
CA ILE A 214 -15.76 -2.20 11.32
C ILE A 214 -14.83 -3.34 10.91
N ASN A 215 -14.01 -3.13 9.89
CA ASN A 215 -13.00 -4.09 9.42
C ASN A 215 -11.57 -3.53 9.55
N THR A 216 -11.34 -2.69 10.55
CA THR A 216 -10.05 -2.02 10.80
C THR A 216 -9.25 -2.71 11.90
N ILE A 217 -7.92 -2.61 11.84
CA ILE A 217 -7.01 -3.12 12.89
C ILE A 217 -7.23 -2.43 14.24
N ASP A 218 -7.58 -1.14 14.22
CA ASP A 218 -7.80 -0.31 15.41
C ASP A 218 -9.22 0.27 15.38
N PRO A 219 -10.22 -0.42 15.96
CA PRO A 219 -11.63 -0.01 15.90
C PRO A 219 -11.91 1.35 16.54
N ASP A 220 -11.06 1.79 17.47
CA ASP A 220 -11.23 3.05 18.20
C ASP A 220 -10.53 4.22 17.49
N ARG A 221 -9.81 3.96 16.39
CA ARG A 221 -9.19 5.00 15.57
C ARG A 221 -10.24 5.85 14.88
N LEU A 222 -10.20 7.15 15.17
CA LEU A 222 -11.09 8.15 14.58
C LEU A 222 -10.41 9.01 13.51
N SER A 223 -9.13 8.80 13.24
CA SER A 223 -8.34 9.64 12.33
C SER A 223 -7.50 8.78 11.40
N TYR A 224 -7.63 9.01 10.10
CA TYR A 224 -6.96 8.26 9.05
C TYR A 224 -6.29 9.19 8.06
N GLN A 225 -5.25 8.71 7.40
CA GLN A 225 -4.69 9.26 6.18
C GLN A 225 -5.19 8.41 5.02
N ALA A 226 -6.01 9.02 4.17
CA ALA A 226 -6.44 8.42 2.92
C ALA A 226 -5.41 8.72 1.83
N LEU A 227 -4.89 7.68 1.19
CA LEU A 227 -3.93 7.75 0.08
C LEU A 227 -4.63 7.70 -1.27
N VAL A 228 -5.79 7.04 -1.33
CA VAL A 228 -6.54 6.79 -2.56
C VAL A 228 -7.89 7.46 -2.47
N VAL A 229 -8.70 7.09 -1.47
CA VAL A 229 -10.12 7.42 -1.43
C VAL A 229 -10.66 7.51 0.00
N ALA A 230 -11.52 8.50 0.24
CA ALA A 230 -12.46 8.52 1.35
C ALA A 230 -13.86 8.73 0.78
N SER A 231 -14.82 7.91 1.17
CA SER A 231 -16.13 7.88 0.51
C SER A 231 -17.26 7.51 1.45
N TRP A 232 -18.46 7.94 1.07
CA TRP A 232 -19.72 7.71 1.77
C TRP A 232 -20.85 7.49 0.76
N GLY A 233 -21.96 6.93 1.22
CA GLY A 233 -23.08 6.55 0.37
C GLY A 233 -22.80 5.27 -0.43
N PHE A 234 -23.27 5.22 -1.68
CA PHE A 234 -23.27 4.02 -2.50
C PHE A 234 -21.88 3.38 -2.65
N HIS A 235 -20.81 4.16 -2.81
CA HIS A 235 -19.44 3.62 -2.90
C HIS A 235 -19.02 2.86 -1.63
N ALA A 236 -19.26 3.44 -0.46
CA ALA A 236 -18.88 2.81 0.81
C ALA A 236 -19.71 1.54 1.07
N SER A 237 -21.01 1.57 0.78
CA SER A 237 -21.87 0.38 0.88
C SER A 237 -21.44 -0.71 -0.10
N LEU A 238 -21.05 -0.35 -1.32
CA LEU A 238 -20.52 -1.28 -2.32
C LEU A 238 -19.23 -1.95 -1.83
N VAL A 239 -18.28 -1.18 -1.31
CA VAL A 239 -17.02 -1.73 -0.81
C VAL A 239 -17.27 -2.66 0.38
N TYR A 240 -18.15 -2.26 1.30
CA TYR A 240 -18.54 -3.10 2.44
C TYR A 240 -19.17 -4.42 1.99
N GLU A 241 -20.11 -4.38 1.05
CA GLU A 241 -20.78 -5.57 0.52
C GLU A 241 -19.83 -6.47 -0.27
N ALA A 242 -18.96 -5.89 -1.09
CA ALA A 242 -17.97 -6.62 -1.89
C ALA A 242 -16.94 -7.37 -1.03
N ASP A 243 -16.75 -6.94 0.22
CA ASP A 243 -15.81 -7.56 1.16
C ASP A 243 -16.39 -8.80 1.88
N SER A 244 -17.66 -9.15 1.64
CA SER A 244 -18.28 -10.34 2.22
C SER A 244 -17.57 -11.62 1.79
N ALA A 245 -17.65 -12.66 2.63
CA ALA A 245 -17.04 -13.96 2.33
C ALA A 245 -17.62 -14.62 1.07
N GLU A 246 -18.90 -14.37 0.75
CA GLU A 246 -19.49 -14.83 -0.50
C GLU A 246 -18.94 -14.05 -1.70
N MET A 247 -18.90 -12.71 -1.61
CA MET A 247 -18.51 -11.85 -2.72
C MET A 247 -17.02 -11.98 -3.07
N ARG A 248 -16.14 -12.16 -2.08
CA ARG A 248 -14.69 -12.35 -2.30
C ARG A 248 -14.35 -13.55 -3.18
N GLN A 249 -15.21 -14.56 -3.27
CA GLN A 249 -15.02 -15.72 -4.16
C GLN A 249 -15.09 -15.33 -5.64
N SER A 250 -15.73 -14.20 -5.96
CA SER A 250 -15.91 -13.69 -7.32
C SER A 250 -14.72 -12.87 -7.82
N GLY A 251 -13.61 -12.79 -7.06
CA GLY A 251 -12.39 -12.12 -7.50
C GLY A 251 -12.60 -10.63 -7.80
N ALA A 252 -12.17 -10.17 -8.96
CA ALA A 252 -12.32 -8.77 -9.39
C ALA A 252 -13.79 -8.38 -9.65
N ASP A 253 -14.62 -9.32 -10.09
CA ASP A 253 -16.03 -9.05 -10.47
C ASP A 253 -16.93 -8.74 -9.26
N ARG A 254 -16.43 -8.96 -8.04
CA ARG A 254 -17.18 -8.77 -6.79
C ARG A 254 -17.77 -7.37 -6.63
N PHE A 255 -17.07 -6.34 -7.12
CA PHE A 255 -17.53 -4.95 -7.00
C PHE A 255 -18.72 -4.68 -7.93
N ALA A 256 -18.69 -5.20 -9.16
CA ALA A 256 -19.80 -5.10 -10.09
C ALA A 256 -21.03 -5.88 -9.59
N LEU A 257 -20.82 -7.08 -9.02
CA LEU A 257 -21.89 -7.87 -8.42
C LEU A 257 -22.52 -7.18 -7.21
N ALA A 258 -21.70 -6.63 -6.31
CA ALA A 258 -22.15 -5.86 -5.15
C ALA A 258 -22.94 -4.60 -5.59
N ALA A 259 -22.45 -3.86 -6.59
CA ALA A 259 -23.14 -2.71 -7.17
C ALA A 259 -24.53 -3.09 -7.69
N SER A 260 -24.63 -4.16 -8.48
CA SER A 260 -25.89 -4.64 -9.04
C SER A 260 -26.87 -5.06 -7.94
N LYS A 261 -26.37 -5.74 -6.90
CA LYS A 261 -27.21 -6.16 -5.76
C LYS A 261 -27.75 -4.94 -5.01
N LEU A 262 -26.91 -3.97 -4.66
CA LEU A 262 -27.32 -2.81 -3.88
C LEU A 262 -28.31 -1.92 -4.64
N ILE A 263 -28.04 -1.64 -5.92
CA ILE A 263 -28.92 -0.81 -6.77
C ILE A 263 -30.33 -1.40 -6.91
N THR A 264 -30.46 -2.72 -6.88
CA THR A 264 -31.75 -3.41 -7.06
C THR A 264 -32.47 -3.69 -5.75
N THR A 265 -31.77 -3.73 -4.61
CA THR A 265 -32.36 -4.16 -3.34
C THR A 265 -32.51 -3.06 -2.30
N VAL A 266 -31.73 -1.97 -2.39
CA VAL A 266 -31.72 -0.90 -1.38
C VAL A 266 -31.85 0.47 -2.04
N ASP A 267 -32.68 1.34 -1.48
CA ASP A 267 -32.72 2.74 -1.91
C ASP A 267 -31.41 3.46 -1.54
N GLN A 268 -30.71 4.01 -2.53
CA GLN A 268 -29.43 4.68 -2.33
C GLN A 268 -29.65 6.13 -1.89
N SER A 269 -30.19 6.30 -0.68
CA SER A 269 -30.48 7.61 -0.07
C SER A 269 -29.84 7.67 1.31
N TYR A 270 -28.90 8.59 1.47
CA TYR A 270 -28.10 8.72 2.68
C TYR A 270 -28.28 10.12 3.26
N ASP A 271 -28.79 10.19 4.49
CA ASP A 271 -29.18 11.46 5.11
C ASP A 271 -27.95 12.18 5.69
N GLY A 272 -27.58 13.28 5.04
CA GLY A 272 -26.44 14.10 5.40
C GLY A 272 -26.18 15.17 4.36
N ARG A 273 -25.32 16.12 4.71
CA ARG A 273 -25.05 17.31 3.89
C ARG A 273 -23.57 17.67 3.91
N VAL A 274 -23.07 18.10 2.76
CA VAL A 274 -21.75 18.71 2.66
C VAL A 274 -21.88 20.19 2.98
N LEU A 275 -21.16 20.67 3.99
CA LEU A 275 -21.34 22.01 4.56
C LEU A 275 -20.56 23.09 3.79
N ASP A 276 -19.34 22.76 3.35
CA ASP A 276 -18.38 23.74 2.81
C ASP A 276 -17.92 23.40 1.39
N ALA A 277 -18.77 22.73 0.60
CA ALA A 277 -18.47 22.48 -0.80
C ALA A 277 -18.48 23.81 -1.60
N PRO A 278 -17.55 24.02 -2.55
CA PRO A 278 -17.58 25.19 -3.43
C PRO A 278 -18.91 25.31 -4.19
N THR A 279 -19.41 24.16 -4.66
CA THR A 279 -20.71 24.02 -5.31
C THR A 279 -21.66 23.30 -4.36
N PRO A 280 -22.86 23.84 -4.08
CA PRO A 280 -23.83 23.19 -3.20
C PRO A 280 -24.20 21.78 -3.70
N ILE A 281 -24.06 20.79 -2.82
CA ILE A 281 -24.46 19.41 -3.07
C ILE A 281 -25.83 19.18 -2.40
N GLY A 282 -26.81 18.73 -3.19
CA GLY A 282 -28.14 18.42 -2.68
C GLY A 282 -28.13 17.29 -1.63
N SER A 283 -29.08 17.37 -0.69
CA SER A 283 -29.32 16.37 0.36
C SER A 283 -30.74 15.79 0.18
N PRO A 284 -30.98 14.48 0.40
CA PRO A 284 -30.01 13.44 0.75
C PRO A 284 -28.98 13.19 -0.35
N ILE A 285 -27.92 12.44 -0.04
CA ILE A 285 -26.83 12.15 -0.96
C ILE A 285 -26.91 10.68 -1.39
N SER A 286 -26.63 10.37 -2.67
CA SER A 286 -26.53 8.97 -3.15
C SER A 286 -25.08 8.49 -3.20
N TYR A 287 -24.15 9.37 -3.55
CA TYR A 287 -22.74 9.05 -3.73
C TYR A 287 -21.87 10.23 -3.31
N LEU A 288 -20.85 9.99 -2.49
CA LEU A 288 -19.87 10.99 -2.12
C LEU A 288 -18.48 10.37 -2.06
N LEU A 289 -17.54 10.94 -2.79
CA LEU A 289 -16.18 10.43 -2.90
C LEU A 289 -15.16 11.57 -2.93
N PHE A 290 -14.12 11.44 -2.15
CA PHE A 290 -12.94 12.29 -2.14
C PHE A 290 -11.73 11.46 -2.56
N THR A 291 -10.92 11.96 -3.50
CA THR A 291 -9.76 11.21 -4.01
C THR A 291 -8.61 12.11 -4.46
N THR A 292 -7.39 11.57 -4.33
CA THR A 292 -6.13 12.17 -4.83
C THR A 292 -5.52 11.36 -5.98
N VAL A 293 -6.27 10.40 -6.51
CA VAL A 293 -5.86 9.55 -7.63
C VAL A 293 -6.82 9.72 -8.81
N THR A 294 -6.36 9.35 -10.00
CA THR A 294 -7.18 9.44 -11.23
C THR A 294 -8.16 8.28 -11.35
N ASN A 295 -7.73 7.08 -10.94
CA ASN A 295 -8.38 5.81 -11.17
C ASN A 295 -8.56 5.04 -9.87
N LEU A 296 -9.74 4.46 -9.62
CA LEU A 296 -9.94 3.48 -8.54
C LEU A 296 -9.64 2.06 -8.99
N GLU A 297 -9.78 1.82 -10.29
CA GLU A 297 -9.36 0.59 -10.98
C GLU A 297 -8.77 0.97 -12.34
N ALA A 298 -8.07 0.03 -12.99
CA ALA A 298 -7.37 0.30 -14.24
C ALA A 298 -8.28 0.89 -15.34
N ASP A 299 -9.54 0.48 -15.36
CA ASP A 299 -10.59 0.92 -16.29
C ASP A 299 -11.66 1.83 -15.63
N PHE A 300 -11.44 2.28 -14.40
CA PHE A 300 -12.37 3.14 -13.66
C PHE A 300 -11.78 4.53 -13.34
N PRO A 301 -11.68 5.44 -14.34
CA PRO A 301 -11.09 6.78 -14.18
C PRO A 301 -12.10 7.77 -13.56
N ILE A 302 -12.30 7.68 -12.24
CA ILE A 302 -13.30 8.48 -11.52
C ILE A 302 -12.96 9.98 -11.43
N SER A 303 -11.68 10.37 -11.50
CA SER A 303 -11.22 11.74 -11.28
C SER A 303 -10.18 12.17 -12.32
N PRO A 304 -10.61 12.48 -13.57
CA PRO A 304 -9.71 12.71 -14.70
C PRO A 304 -8.81 13.94 -14.54
N LEU A 305 -9.20 14.96 -13.76
CA LEU A 305 -8.39 16.17 -13.54
C LEU A 305 -7.38 16.02 -12.40
N CYS A 306 -7.39 14.89 -11.70
CA CYS A 306 -6.39 14.56 -10.68
C CYS A 306 -5.11 14.03 -11.35
N GLN A 307 -4.40 14.93 -12.03
CA GLN A 307 -3.12 14.63 -12.67
C GLN A 307 -2.03 15.69 -12.35
N PRO A 308 -0.76 15.27 -12.13
CA PRO A 308 -0.37 13.88 -11.91
C PRO A 308 -1.04 13.32 -10.63
N PRO A 309 -1.26 11.99 -10.54
CA PRO A 309 -1.56 11.35 -9.27
C PRO A 309 -0.47 11.78 -8.28
N SER A 310 -0.84 12.06 -7.04
CA SER A 310 0.08 12.61 -6.01
C SER A 310 0.42 14.11 -6.11
N SER A 311 -0.26 14.87 -6.99
CA SER A 311 -0.13 16.35 -7.13
C SER A 311 -0.59 17.18 -5.92
N CYS A 312 -0.87 16.56 -4.77
CA CYS A 312 -1.55 17.18 -3.62
C CYS A 312 -2.88 17.86 -3.99
N LYS A 313 -3.56 17.42 -5.05
CA LYS A 313 -4.90 17.89 -5.39
C LYS A 313 -5.93 16.89 -4.89
N LEU A 314 -6.94 17.39 -4.21
CA LEU A 314 -8.07 16.60 -3.73
C LEU A 314 -9.30 16.98 -4.54
N TYR A 315 -9.98 15.98 -5.09
CA TYR A 315 -11.24 16.19 -5.80
C TYR A 315 -12.38 15.50 -5.08
N CYS A 316 -13.54 16.15 -5.09
CA CYS A 316 -14.82 15.62 -4.66
C CYS A 316 -15.63 15.22 -5.90
N VAL A 317 -16.19 14.01 -5.89
CA VAL A 317 -17.23 13.54 -6.80
C VAL A 317 -18.46 13.25 -5.96
N ALA A 318 -19.55 13.99 -6.19
CA ALA A 318 -20.78 13.83 -5.44
C ALA A 318 -22.00 13.73 -6.36
N VAL A 319 -22.94 12.88 -5.99
CA VAL A 319 -24.25 12.75 -6.64
C VAL A 319 -25.30 12.92 -5.55
N PRO A 320 -26.10 14.00 -5.58
CA PRO A 320 -27.28 14.14 -4.74
C PRO A 320 -28.24 12.96 -4.96
N LYS A 321 -29.26 12.84 -4.12
CA LYS A 321 -30.23 11.76 -4.25
C LYS A 321 -30.88 11.75 -5.64
N VAL A 322 -30.64 10.67 -6.38
CA VAL A 322 -31.29 10.35 -7.67
C VAL A 322 -31.92 8.95 -7.61
N PRO A 323 -32.84 8.60 -8.54
CA PRO A 323 -33.30 7.23 -8.69
C PRO A 323 -32.12 6.26 -8.90
N ASN A 324 -32.21 5.04 -8.37
CA ASN A 324 -31.12 4.06 -8.46
C ASN A 324 -30.72 3.73 -9.91
N SER A 325 -31.68 3.72 -10.85
CA SER A 325 -31.40 3.51 -12.27
C SER A 325 -30.50 4.62 -12.84
N GLU A 326 -30.78 5.86 -12.46
CA GLU A 326 -29.99 7.02 -12.88
C GLU A 326 -28.61 7.02 -12.25
N LEU A 327 -28.50 6.65 -10.97
CA LEU A 327 -27.20 6.49 -10.32
C LEU A 327 -26.33 5.47 -11.07
N MET A 328 -26.92 4.34 -11.47
CA MET A 328 -26.22 3.31 -12.23
C MET A 328 -25.81 3.81 -13.63
N ASP A 329 -26.63 4.63 -14.28
CA ASP A 329 -26.27 5.24 -15.56
C ASP A 329 -25.07 6.19 -15.42
N ILE A 330 -25.06 7.04 -14.38
CA ILE A 330 -23.90 7.90 -14.06
C ILE A 330 -22.64 7.05 -13.79
N MET A 331 -22.74 5.95 -13.05
CA MET A 331 -21.58 5.09 -12.78
C MET A 331 -21.03 4.42 -14.05
N LYS A 332 -21.88 4.11 -15.03
CA LYS A 332 -21.41 3.58 -16.34
C LYS A 332 -20.67 4.63 -17.15
N GLU A 333 -21.03 5.91 -17.01
CA GLU A 333 -20.35 7.00 -17.70
C GLU A 333 -18.88 7.16 -17.27
N VAL A 334 -18.49 6.67 -16.09
CA VAL A 334 -17.09 6.63 -15.65
C VAL A 334 -16.23 5.84 -16.63
N TYR A 335 -16.72 4.68 -17.08
CA TYR A 335 -16.04 3.82 -18.07
C TYR A 335 -16.03 4.45 -19.47
N ASN A 336 -16.93 5.39 -19.74
CA ASN A 336 -16.98 6.12 -21.00
C ASN A 336 -16.04 7.33 -20.98
N SER A 337 -14.74 7.08 -20.80
CA SER A 337 -13.70 8.11 -20.77
C SER A 337 -13.99 9.22 -19.74
N SER A 338 -14.45 8.84 -18.54
CA SER A 338 -14.81 9.76 -17.46
C SER A 338 -15.92 10.77 -17.83
N SER A 339 -16.88 10.41 -18.70
CA SER A 339 -17.90 11.36 -19.13
C SER A 339 -18.84 11.82 -18.02
N HIS A 340 -18.89 11.08 -16.91
CA HIS A 340 -19.70 11.39 -15.72
C HIS A 340 -19.41 12.77 -15.13
N VAL A 341 -18.19 13.30 -15.28
CA VAL A 341 -17.84 14.65 -14.77
C VAL A 341 -18.57 15.77 -15.52
N ASN A 342 -19.18 15.48 -16.66
CA ASN A 342 -19.98 16.43 -17.44
C ASN A 342 -21.49 16.24 -17.23
N ASP A 343 -21.90 15.23 -16.47
CA ASP A 343 -23.31 15.00 -16.17
C ASP A 343 -23.81 16.10 -15.21
N PRO A 344 -24.93 16.79 -15.52
CA PRO A 344 -25.44 17.89 -14.69
C PRO A 344 -25.89 17.44 -13.28
N ARG A 345 -26.04 16.14 -13.04
CA ARG A 345 -26.38 15.54 -11.74
C ARG A 345 -25.13 15.29 -10.88
N VAL A 346 -23.94 15.38 -11.45
CA VAL A 346 -22.66 15.16 -10.77
C VAL A 346 -22.03 16.48 -10.39
N VAL A 347 -21.61 16.60 -9.14
CA VAL A 347 -20.72 17.67 -8.68
C VAL A 347 -19.31 17.12 -8.69
N TYR A 348 -18.45 17.68 -9.54
CA TYR A 348 -17.02 17.35 -9.61
C TYR A 348 -16.19 18.61 -9.33
N GLU A 349 -15.58 18.66 -8.14
CA GLU A 349 -14.98 19.89 -7.62
C GLU A 349 -13.60 19.67 -7.01
N HIS A 350 -12.73 20.66 -7.16
CA HIS A 350 -11.44 20.69 -6.48
C HIS A 350 -11.57 21.24 -5.07
N ILE A 351 -11.11 20.48 -4.07
CA ILE A 351 -11.16 20.85 -2.66
C ILE A 351 -9.82 21.47 -2.25
N HIS A 352 -9.84 22.74 -1.89
CA HIS A 352 -8.63 23.52 -1.63
C HIS A 352 -8.05 23.34 -0.22
N ASP A 353 -8.90 23.24 0.79
CA ASP A 353 -8.50 23.15 2.19
C ASP A 353 -9.27 22.02 2.91
N PHE A 354 -10.36 22.34 3.59
CA PHE A 354 -11.17 21.38 4.35
C PHE A 354 -12.57 21.26 3.77
N CYS A 355 -13.20 20.11 3.99
CA CYS A 355 -14.59 19.87 3.68
C CYS A 355 -15.25 19.15 4.87
N HIS A 356 -16.33 19.71 5.41
CA HIS A 356 -17.09 19.11 6.49
C HIS A 356 -18.37 18.47 5.97
N ILE A 357 -18.65 17.27 6.45
CA ILE A 357 -19.82 16.48 6.08
C ILE A 357 -20.59 16.20 7.36
N GLN A 358 -21.80 16.75 7.44
CA GLN A 358 -22.73 16.41 8.50
C GLN A 358 -23.42 15.09 8.16
N ILE A 359 -23.32 14.13 9.07
CA ILE A 359 -23.97 12.82 9.00
C ILE A 359 -25.15 12.81 9.97
N ASP A 360 -26.35 12.69 9.42
CA ASP A 360 -27.62 12.77 10.15
C ASP A 360 -28.47 11.49 10.03
N ASP A 361 -28.04 10.51 9.23
CA ASP A 361 -28.80 9.28 8.96
C ASP A 361 -29.08 8.47 10.23
N ALA A 362 -30.34 8.12 10.45
CA ALA A 362 -30.78 7.36 11.61
C ALA A 362 -30.26 5.92 11.58
N ASP A 363 -30.11 5.33 10.39
CA ASP A 363 -29.62 3.97 10.20
C ASP A 363 -28.08 3.95 10.24
N SER A 364 -27.51 3.19 11.19
CA SER A 364 -26.05 3.13 11.32
C SER A 364 -25.35 2.51 10.12
N THR A 365 -26.03 1.59 9.42
CA THR A 365 -25.50 0.95 8.21
C THR A 365 -25.33 1.95 7.07
N ARG A 366 -26.13 3.01 7.04
CA ARG A 366 -26.02 4.13 6.09
C ARG A 366 -24.98 5.17 6.49
N ARG A 367 -24.40 5.05 7.69
CA ARG A 367 -23.28 5.90 8.13
C ARG A 367 -21.92 5.25 7.92
N ALA A 368 -21.84 4.16 7.16
CA ALA A 368 -20.59 3.51 6.82
C ALA A 368 -19.78 4.35 5.81
N TRP A 369 -18.55 4.65 6.16
CA TRP A 369 -17.55 5.29 5.32
C TRP A 369 -16.49 4.28 4.89
N CYS A 370 -15.97 4.45 3.68
CA CYS A 370 -14.81 3.70 3.19
C CYS A 370 -13.60 4.65 3.09
N VAL A 371 -12.49 4.29 3.72
CA VAL A 371 -11.18 4.96 3.66
C VAL A 371 -10.14 3.96 3.16
N ASP A 372 -9.73 4.07 1.91
CA ASP A 372 -8.82 3.13 1.22
C ASP A 372 -9.18 1.63 1.43
N GLY A 373 -10.48 1.32 1.44
CA GLY A 373 -11.01 -0.04 1.66
C GLY A 373 -11.32 -0.38 3.13
N SER A 374 -10.86 0.43 4.08
CA SER A 374 -11.23 0.32 5.50
C SER A 374 -12.60 0.93 5.74
N ILE A 375 -13.48 0.21 6.43
CA ILE A 375 -14.85 0.62 6.73
C ILE A 375 -14.94 1.16 8.16
N VAL A 376 -15.47 2.37 8.29
CA VAL A 376 -15.74 3.06 9.55
C VAL A 376 -17.22 3.39 9.63
N GLU A 377 -17.91 2.92 10.67
CA GLU A 377 -19.26 3.37 10.97
C GLU A 377 -19.17 4.72 11.71
N ALA A 378 -19.61 5.79 11.06
CA ALA A 378 -19.61 7.11 11.67
C ALA A 378 -20.75 7.25 12.70
N ALA A 379 -20.45 7.89 13.83
CA ALA A 379 -21.50 8.47 14.67
C ALA A 379 -22.17 9.65 13.95
N THR A 380 -23.36 10.03 14.40
CA THR A 380 -23.97 11.28 13.95
C THR A 380 -23.08 12.46 14.38
N GLY A 381 -22.94 13.44 13.49
CA GLY A 381 -21.99 14.54 13.68
C GLY A 381 -21.21 14.86 12.42
N ILE A 382 -20.04 15.45 12.60
CA ILE A 382 -19.24 15.99 11.49
C ILE A 382 -18.07 15.06 11.20
N VAL A 383 -18.02 14.55 9.97
CA VAL A 383 -16.81 13.98 9.37
C VAL A 383 -16.05 15.11 8.67
N THR A 384 -14.75 15.21 8.94
CA THR A 384 -13.89 16.25 8.37
C THR A 384 -12.90 15.62 7.40
N ILE A 385 -12.91 16.10 6.16
CA ILE A 385 -11.89 15.82 5.16
C ILE A 385 -10.94 17.02 5.15
N GLY A 386 -9.65 16.80 5.38
CA GLY A 386 -8.68 17.86 5.37
C GLY A 386 -7.80 17.87 4.13
N LYS A 387 -6.90 18.85 4.11
CA LYS A 387 -6.05 19.14 2.97
C LYS A 387 -5.04 18.01 2.71
N PRO A 388 -4.86 17.59 1.45
CA PRO A 388 -3.81 16.65 1.09
C PRO A 388 -2.42 17.22 1.39
N SER A 389 -1.54 16.37 1.92
CA SER A 389 -0.17 16.67 2.29
C SER A 389 0.72 15.49 1.93
N THR A 390 1.97 15.77 1.56
CA THR A 390 3.02 14.74 1.39
C THR A 390 3.78 14.47 2.68
N SER A 391 3.44 15.20 3.74
CA SER A 391 4.00 15.05 5.08
C SER A 391 2.94 14.65 6.08
N TYR A 392 3.18 13.56 6.82
CA TYR A 392 2.28 13.03 7.84
C TYR A 392 3.05 12.61 9.09
N ASN A 393 2.67 13.13 10.26
CA ASN A 393 3.33 12.82 11.54
C ASN A 393 4.87 12.88 11.48
N GLY A 394 5.40 13.87 10.75
CA GLY A 394 6.85 14.06 10.55
C GLY A 394 7.49 13.20 9.46
N TRP A 395 6.74 12.32 8.80
CA TRP A 395 7.18 11.54 7.65
C TRP A 395 6.89 12.26 6.33
N LYS A 396 7.91 12.41 5.48
CA LYS A 396 7.78 12.75 4.06
C LYS A 396 7.61 11.46 3.26
N LEU A 397 6.46 11.29 2.62
CA LEU A 397 6.14 10.10 1.85
C LEU A 397 6.55 10.27 0.39
N LEU A 398 7.25 9.28 -0.14
CA LEU A 398 7.68 9.22 -1.52
C LEU A 398 7.26 7.87 -2.12
N ILE A 399 6.78 7.85 -3.35
CA ILE A 399 6.42 6.63 -4.08
C ILE A 399 7.27 6.47 -5.34
N LYS A 400 7.72 5.24 -5.58
CA LYS A 400 8.48 4.85 -6.75
C LYS A 400 7.60 4.88 -7.99
N ILE A 401 8.07 5.57 -9.02
CA ILE A 401 7.46 5.63 -10.35
C ILE A 401 8.41 5.15 -11.43
#